data_AF-A0A4Y7U2A3-F1
#
_entry.id   AF-A0A4Y7U2A3-F1
#
_cell.length_a   1.000
_cell.length_b   1.000
_cell.length_c   1.000
_cell.angle_alpha   90.00
_cell.angle_beta   90.00
_cell.angle_gamma   90.00
#
_symmetry.space_group_name_H-M   'P 1'
#
loop_
_entity.id
_entity.type
_entity.pdbx_description
1 polymer ?
#
loop_
_entity_poly.entity_id
_entity_poly.type
_entity_poly.pdbx_seq_one_letter_code
_entity_poly.pdbx_strand_id
1 'polypeptide(L)'
;LSLSNSDREKICSELHQVEHFFRWRTNRGYVAAQKRLLSFMNNDTKTRYEELLALYPALYNTVPKHLIAAYLGVSRETLSRLYNASK
;
A
#
# COMPACT_ATOMS: atom_id res chain seq x y z
N LEU A 1 -4.96 20.94 2.50
CA LEU A 1 -3.58 21.37 2.84
C LEU A 1 -2.62 20.76 1.82
N SER A 2 -1.81 21.56 1.15
CA SER A 2 -0.75 21.09 0.23
C SER A 2 0.55 21.82 0.54
N LEU A 3 1.69 21.13 0.44
CA LEU A 3 3.03 21.68 0.61
C LEU A 3 3.75 21.63 -0.73
N SER A 4 4.29 22.75 -1.21
CA SER A 4 5.09 22.75 -2.44
C SER A 4 6.45 22.08 -2.21
N ASN A 5 7.08 21.60 -3.29
CA ASN A 5 8.41 21.01 -3.16
C ASN A 5 9.46 22.02 -2.68
N SER A 6 9.39 23.28 -3.15
CA SER A 6 10.31 24.34 -2.70
C SER A 6 10.17 24.62 -1.20
N ASP A 7 8.93 24.67 -0.68
CA ASP A 7 8.71 24.89 0.75
C ASP A 7 9.18 23.69 1.58
N ARG A 8 8.98 22.46 1.07
CA ARG A 8 9.51 21.26 1.72
C ARG A 8 11.03 21.29 1.81
N GLU A 9 11.73 21.59 0.72
CA GLU A 9 13.19 21.68 0.72
C GLU A 9 13.71 22.77 1.66
N LYS A 10 13.05 23.94 1.65
CA LYS A 10 13.39 25.04 2.57
C LYS A 10 13.29 24.59 4.03
N ILE A 11 12.16 24.01 4.44
CA ILE A 11 11.95 23.57 5.83
C ILE A 11 12.91 22.44 6.20
N CYS A 12 13.22 21.51 5.28
CA CYS A 12 14.22 20.48 5.52
C CYS A 12 15.62 21.08 5.78
N SER A 13 15.99 22.13 5.06
CA SER A 13 17.28 22.82 5.24
C SER A 13 17.36 23.61 6.56
N GLU A 14 16.24 24.17 7.01
CA GLU A 14 16.16 24.97 8.24
C GLU A 14 15.98 24.10 9.49
N LEU A 15 15.31 22.95 9.37
CA LEU A 15 14.95 22.06 10.49
C LEU A 15 15.32 20.60 10.20
N HIS A 16 16.47 20.18 10.71
CA HIS A 16 16.98 18.81 10.51
C HIS A 16 16.02 17.70 11.00
N GLN A 17 15.19 17.98 12.02
CA GLN A 17 14.17 17.02 12.48
C GLN A 17 13.11 16.74 11.39
N VAL A 18 12.76 17.76 10.61
CA VAL A 18 11.79 17.64 9.51
C VAL A 18 12.41 16.87 8.35
N GLU A 19 13.68 17.12 8.04
CA GLU A 19 14.44 16.33 7.07
C GLU A 19 14.46 14.85 7.47
N HIS A 20 14.79 14.54 8.73
CA HIS A 20 14.80 13.17 9.25
C HIS A 20 13.43 12.52 9.11
N PHE A 21 12.35 13.23 9.46
CA PHE A 21 10.98 12.74 9.30
C PHE A 21 10.67 12.37 7.84
N PHE A 22 10.94 13.27 6.89
CA PHE A 22 10.68 12.99 5.47
C PHE A 22 11.55 11.85 4.95
N ARG A 23 12.84 11.82 5.29
CA ARG A 23 13.74 10.73 4.90
C ARG A 23 13.25 9.38 5.42
N TRP A 24 12.93 9.30 6.71
CA TRP A 24 12.41 8.08 7.32
C TRP A 24 11.07 7.65 6.68
N ARG A 25 10.15 8.61 6.48
CA ARG A 25 8.83 8.33 5.89
C ARG A 25 8.95 7.82 4.46
N THR A 26 9.77 8.47 3.64
CA THR A 26 10.03 8.10 2.25
C THR A 26 10.70 6.73 2.16
N ASN A 27 11.72 6.48 2.98
CA ASN A 27 12.41 5.17 2.98
C ASN A 27 11.45 4.04 3.33
N ARG A 28 10.60 4.20 4.35
CA ARG A 28 9.60 3.18 4.69
C ARG A 28 8.57 2.99 3.57
N GLY A 29 8.14 4.07 2.93
CA GLY A 29 7.25 4.00 1.76
C GLY A 29 7.88 3.24 0.60
N TYR A 30 9.15 3.53 0.31
CA TYR A 30 9.91 2.86 -0.75
C TYR A 30 10.07 1.37 -0.48
N VAL A 31 10.49 0.98 0.73
CA VAL A 31 10.61 -0.44 1.12
C VAL A 31 9.26 -1.16 1.01
N ALA A 32 8.16 -0.53 1.44
CA ALA A 32 6.84 -1.12 1.32
C ALA A 32 6.39 -1.28 -0.14
N ALA A 33 6.74 -0.34 -1.02
CA ALA A 33 6.48 -0.44 -2.45
C ALA A 33 7.27 -1.59 -3.10
N GLN A 34 8.56 -1.72 -2.77
CA GLN A 34 9.41 -2.82 -3.24
C GLN A 34 8.91 -4.19 -2.77
N LYS A 35 8.53 -4.33 -1.49
CA LYS A 35 7.92 -5.57 -0.97
C LYS A 35 6.64 -5.95 -1.71
N ARG A 36 5.80 -4.94 -1.99
CA ARG A 36 4.56 -5.13 -2.76
C ARG A 36 4.88 -5.58 -4.18
N LEU A 37 5.84 -4.94 -4.86
CA LEU A 37 6.26 -5.36 -6.19
C LEU A 37 6.73 -6.82 -6.21
N LEU A 38 7.59 -7.22 -5.26
CA LEU A 38 8.07 -8.60 -5.14
C LEU A 38 6.93 -9.59 -4.88
N SER A 39 5.98 -9.25 -3.99
CA SER A 39 4.78 -10.06 -3.75
C SER A 39 3.94 -10.21 -5.03
N PHE A 40 3.80 -9.15 -5.83
CA PHE A 40 3.12 -9.21 -7.13
C PHE A 40 3.79 -10.13 -8.15
N MET A 41 5.12 -10.23 -8.11
CA MET A 41 5.88 -11.08 -9.03
C MET A 41 5.90 -12.55 -8.62
N ASN A 42 5.91 -12.82 -7.31
CA ASN A 42 6.19 -14.16 -6.79
C ASN A 42 4.96 -14.88 -6.21
N ASN A 43 3.93 -14.14 -5.78
CA ASN A 43 2.81 -14.69 -5.05
C ASN A 43 1.52 -14.72 -5.90
N ASP A 44 0.68 -15.71 -5.62
CA ASP A 44 -0.65 -15.81 -6.22
C ASP A 44 -1.62 -14.76 -5.64
N THR A 45 -2.76 -14.58 -6.28
CA THR A 45 -3.76 -13.58 -5.87
C THR A 45 -4.29 -13.80 -4.46
N LYS A 46 -4.40 -15.05 -4.00
CA LYS A 46 -4.89 -15.36 -2.64
C LYS A 46 -3.90 -14.89 -1.59
N THR A 47 -2.62 -15.27 -1.72
CA THR A 47 -1.58 -14.85 -0.77
C THR A 47 -1.46 -13.32 -0.72
N ARG A 48 -1.50 -12.65 -1.88
CA ARG A 48 -1.47 -11.17 -1.95
C ARG A 48 -2.65 -10.51 -1.24
N TYR A 49 -3.84 -11.11 -1.31
CA TYR A 49 -5.02 -10.62 -0.59
C TYR A 49 -4.88 -10.81 0.93
N GLU A 50 -4.39 -11.96 1.37
CA GLU A 50 -4.18 -12.26 2.80
C GLU A 50 -3.10 -11.36 3.41
N GLU A 51 -1.99 -11.13 2.71
CA GLU A 51 -0.96 -10.16 3.10
C GLU A 51 -1.53 -8.74 3.26
N LEU A 52 -2.39 -8.31 2.33
CA LEU A 52 -3.04 -7.00 2.40
C LEU A 52 -3.94 -6.87 3.64
N LEU A 53 -4.72 -7.89 3.94
CA LEU A 53 -5.59 -7.92 5.12
C LEU A 53 -4.79 -7.95 6.42
N ALA A 54 -3.67 -8.67 6.46
CA ALA A 54 -2.78 -8.70 7.62
C ALA A 54 -2.11 -7.33 7.87
N LEU A 55 -1.70 -6.64 6.81
CA LEU A 55 -1.07 -5.32 6.89
C LEU A 55 -2.07 -4.21 7.25
N TYR A 56 -3.31 -4.30 6.76
CA TYR A 56 -4.33 -3.27 6.95
C TYR A 56 -5.70 -3.89 7.31
N PRO A 57 -5.87 -4.41 8.53
CA PRO A 57 -7.10 -5.10 8.92
C PRO A 57 -8.35 -4.20 8.85
N ALA A 58 -8.18 -2.91 9.18
CA ALA A 58 -9.27 -1.92 9.10
C ALA A 58 -9.72 -1.62 7.66
N LEU A 59 -8.90 -1.92 6.64
CA LEU A 59 -9.19 -1.63 5.24
C LEU A 59 -10.43 -2.37 4.74
N TYR A 60 -10.64 -3.60 5.24
CA TYR A 60 -11.74 -4.47 4.79
C TYR A 60 -13.13 -3.85 5.00
N ASN A 61 -13.30 -3.11 6.09
CA ASN A 61 -14.59 -2.49 6.43
C ASN A 61 -14.79 -1.12 5.78
N THR A 62 -13.72 -0.48 5.32
CA THR A 62 -13.74 0.90 4.83
C THR A 62 -13.70 0.98 3.30
N VAL A 63 -13.07 0.00 2.64
CA VAL A 63 -12.82 0.06 1.20
C VAL A 63 -13.72 -0.93 0.46
N PRO A 64 -14.48 -0.48 -0.55
CA PRO A 64 -15.27 -1.36 -1.41
C PRO A 64 -14.43 -2.48 -2.06
N LYS A 65 -14.97 -3.70 -2.11
CA LYS A 65 -14.30 -4.89 -2.66
C LYS A 65 -13.77 -4.72 -4.10
N HIS A 66 -14.41 -3.90 -4.93
CA HIS A 66 -13.95 -3.68 -6.30
C HIS A 66 -12.63 -2.89 -6.36
N LEU A 67 -12.38 -1.96 -5.43
CA LEU A 67 -11.10 -1.25 -5.32
C LEU A 67 -9.99 -2.17 -4.82
N ILE A 68 -10.33 -3.09 -3.92
CA ILE A 68 -9.39 -4.14 -3.46
C ILE A 68 -9.02 -5.05 -4.64
N ALA A 69 -10.00 -5.43 -5.47
CA ALA A 69 -9.76 -6.24 -6.66
C ALA A 69 -8.87 -5.51 -7.68
N ALA A 70 -9.18 -4.23 -7.97
CA ALA A 70 -8.37 -3.39 -8.84
C ALA A 70 -6.93 -3.23 -8.34
N TYR A 71 -6.76 -3.04 -7.02
CA TYR A 71 -5.46 -2.98 -6.38
C TYR A 71 -4.66 -4.29 -6.59
N LEU A 72 -5.31 -5.45 -6.46
CA LEU A 72 -4.70 -6.78 -6.66
C LEU A 72 -4.48 -7.15 -8.15
N GLY A 73 -4.94 -6.31 -9.08
CA GLY A 73 -4.84 -6.56 -10.52
C GLY A 73 -5.78 -7.65 -11.03
N VAL A 74 -6.92 -7.87 -10.35
CA VAL A 74 -7.91 -8.89 -10.73
C VAL A 74 -9.32 -8.33 -10.80
N SER A 75 -10.23 -9.03 -11.48
CA SER A 75 -11.64 -8.67 -11.49
C SER A 75 -12.30 -8.94 -10.13
N ARG A 76 -13.42 -8.26 -9.85
CA ARG A 76 -14.21 -8.45 -8.63
C ARG A 76 -14.71 -9.89 -8.49
N GLU A 77 -15.08 -10.51 -9.60
CA GLU A 77 -15.55 -11.89 -9.68
C GLU A 77 -14.44 -12.86 -9.32
N THR A 78 -13.22 -12.63 -9.84
CA THR A 78 -12.03 -13.41 -9.50
C THR A 78 -11.71 -13.31 -8.01
N LEU A 79 -11.74 -12.10 -7.44
CA LEU A 79 -11.57 -11.90 -6.00
C LEU A 79 -12.65 -12.64 -5.17
N SER A 80 -13.90 -12.59 -5.61
CA SER A 80 -15.02 -13.24 -4.90
C SER A 80 -14.93 -14.77 -4.95
N ARG A 81 -14.40 -15.34 -6.04
CA ARG A 81 -14.20 -16.80 -6.19
C ARG A 81 -13.14 -17.36 -5.25
N LEU A 82 -12.16 -16.56 -4.80
CA LEU A 82 -11.05 -17.04 -3.95
C LEU A 82 -11.50 -17.73 -2.66
N TYR A 83 -12.63 -17.31 -2.07
CA TYR A 83 -13.17 -17.91 -0.84
C TYR A 83 -14.46 -18.71 -1.07
N ASN A 84 -15.14 -18.55 -2.20
CA ASN A 84 -16.30 -19.36 -2.56
C ASN A 84 -15.91 -20.78 -3.04
N ALA A 85 -14.67 -20.99 -3.49
CA ALA A 85 -14.17 -22.32 -3.88
C ALA A 85 -13.85 -23.25 -2.69
N SER A 86 -13.92 -22.73 -1.45
CA SER A 86 -13.67 -23.47 -0.20
C SER A 86 -14.95 -23.91 0.51
N LYS A 87 -16.12 -23.77 -0.13
CA LYS A 87 -17.41 -24.19 0.41
C LYS A 87 -18.03 -25.29 -0.42
#